data_AF-K9A8G6-F1
#
_entry.id   AF-K9A8G6-F1
#
_cell.length_a   1.000
_cell.length_b   1.000
_cell.length_c   1.000
_cell.angle_alpha   90.00
_cell.angle_beta   90.00
_cell.angle_gamma   90.00
#
_symmetry.space_group_name_H-M   'P 1'
#
loop_
_entity.id
_entity.type
_entity.pdbx_description
1 polymer ?
#
loop_
_entity_poly.entity_id
_entity_poly.type
_entity_poly.pdbx_seq_one_letter_code
_entity_poly.pdbx_strand_id
1 'polypeptide(L)' 'MEQPISVTRSNFNDWMVPVFAPANFIPVRGEGSRIWDQENKEYIDFA' A
#
# COMPACT_ATOMS: atom_id res chain seq x y z
N MET A 1 -1.92 -15.65 19.11
CA MET A 1 -1.74 -15.29 17.70
C MET A 1 -0.80 -14.11 17.67
N GLU A 2 0.37 -14.24 17.04
CA GLU A 2 1.27 -13.10 16.83
C GLU A 2 0.57 -12.09 15.93
N GLN A 3 0.57 -10.82 16.35
CA GLN A 3 0.06 -9.75 15.50
C GLN A 3 1.02 -9.58 14.32
N PRO A 4 0.51 -9.46 13.08
CA PRO A 4 1.38 -9.20 11.94
C PRO A 4 2.14 -7.90 12.17
N ILE A 5 3.41 -7.87 11.73
CA ILE A 5 4.25 -6.67 11.79
C ILE A 5 3.49 -5.53 11.09
N SER A 6 3.43 -4.37 11.74
CA SER A 6 2.86 -3.16 11.12
C SER A 6 3.76 -2.73 9.95
N VAL A 7 3.26 -2.90 8.72
CA VAL A 7 3.99 -2.54 7.49
C VAL A 7 3.73 -1.08 7.14
N THR A 8 4.79 -0.33 6.90
CA THR A 8 4.73 1.08 6.48
C THR A 8 5.34 1.28 5.09
N ARG A 9 5.06 2.44 4.48
CA ARG A 9 5.69 2.81 3.19
C ARG A 9 7.22 2.91 3.29
N SER A 10 7.79 3.27 4.43
CA SER A 10 9.24 3.38 4.59
C SER A 10 9.92 2.02 4.52
N ASN A 11 9.26 0.95 5.00
CA ASN A 11 9.82 -0.40 4.93
C ASN A 11 10.14 -0.86 3.50
N PHE A 12 9.40 -0.36 2.49
CA PHE A 12 9.75 -0.63 1.09
C PHE A 12 11.17 -0.19 0.75
N ASN A 13 11.60 0.98 1.26
CA ASN A 13 12.94 1.50 1.00
C ASN A 13 14.02 0.68 1.70
N ASP A 14 13.69 0.09 2.86
CA ASP A 14 14.64 -0.68 3.66
C ASP A 14 14.79 -2.12 3.13
N TRP A 15 13.73 -2.69 2.55
CA TRP A 15 13.67 -4.12 2.25
C TRP A 15 13.74 -4.47 0.76
N MET A 16 13.31 -3.57 -0.12
CA MET A 16 13.23 -3.83 -1.54
C MET A 16 14.46 -3.31 -2.27
N VAL A 17 14.90 -4.04 -3.30
CA VAL A 17 15.89 -3.50 -4.27
C VAL A 17 15.26 -2.29 -4.97
N PRO A 18 15.94 -1.13 -5.06
CA PRO A 18 15.34 0.14 -5.46
C PRO A 18 15.16 0.28 -6.98
N VAL A 19 14.46 -0.67 -7.60
CA VAL A 19 14.11 -0.64 -9.03
C VAL A 19 12.76 0.05 -9.30
N PHE A 20 11.98 0.33 -8.24
CA PHE A 20 10.72 1.08 -8.30
C PHE A 20 10.71 2.24 -7.30
N ALA A 21 9.95 3.28 -7.65
CA ALA A 21 9.58 4.37 -6.75
C ALA A 21 8.05 4.39 -6.59
N PRO A 22 7.47 3.53 -5.73
CA PRO A 22 6.02 3.41 -5.59
C PRO A 22 5.40 4.63 -4.90
N ALA A 23 4.09 4.79 -5.06
CA ALA A 23 3.29 5.82 -4.42
C ALA A 23 3.48 5.86 -2.89
N ASN A 24 3.13 7.00 -2.28
CA ASN A 24 3.29 7.20 -0.83
C ASN A 24 2.22 6.49 0.02
N PHE A 25 1.23 5.85 -0.61
CA PHE A 25 0.17 5.09 0.05
C PHE A 25 0.25 3.62 -0.35
N ILE A 26 -0.30 2.74 0.50
CA ILE A 26 -0.33 1.29 0.28
C ILE A 26 -1.80 0.86 0.16
N PRO A 27 -2.26 0.40 -1.01
CA PRO A 27 -3.59 -0.19 -1.16
C PRO A 27 -3.75 -1.44 -0.28
N VAL A 28 -4.88 -1.57 0.42
CA VAL A 28 -5.20 -2.72 1.30
C VAL A 28 -6.48 -3.45 0.91
N ARG A 29 -7.37 -2.82 0.14
CA ARG A 29 -8.58 -3.44 -0.41
C ARG A 29 -8.97 -2.84 -1.74
N GLY A 30 -9.71 -3.59 -2.55
CA GLY A 30 -10.30 -3.13 -3.80
C GLY A 30 -11.66 -3.77 -4.07
N GLU A 31 -12.52 -3.05 -4.78
CA GLU A 31 -13.86 -3.47 -5.19
C GLU A 31 -14.27 -2.74 -6.49
N GLY A 32 -14.51 -3.50 -7.56
CA GLY A 32 -14.73 -2.91 -8.89
C GLY A 32 -13.54 -2.03 -9.30
N SER A 33 -13.81 -0.78 -9.70
CA SER A 33 -12.79 0.23 -10.04
C SER A 33 -12.40 1.12 -8.85
N ARG A 34 -12.59 0.66 -7.61
CA ARG A 34 -12.24 1.42 -6.39
C ARG A 34 -11.21 0.68 -5.58
N ILE A 35 -10.24 1.41 -5.04
CA ILE A 35 -9.23 0.90 -4.10
C ILE A 35 -9.17 1.78 -2.86
N TRP A 36 -8.75 1.20 -1.72
CA TRP A 36 -8.55 1.94 -0.49
C TRP A 36 -7.21 1.62 0.14
N ASP A 37 -6.59 2.62 0.75
CA ASP A 37 -5.31 2.50 1.43
C ASP A 37 -5.44 2.19 2.94
N GLN A 38 -4.30 2.06 3.63
CA GLN A 38 -4.22 1.78 5.07
C GLN A 38 -4.94 2.82 5.95
N GLU A 39 -5.17 4.04 5.45
CA GLU A 39 -5.90 5.12 6.14
C GLU A 39 -7.38 5.18 5.71
N ASN A 40 -7.88 4.16 4.99
CA ASN A 40 -9.24 4.08 4.43
C ASN A 40 -9.56 5.17 3.40
N LYS A 41 -8.56 5.83 2.80
CA LYS A 41 -8.79 6.77 1.71
C LYS A 41 -9.10 6.02 0.42
N GLU A 42 -10.16 6.44 -0.26
CA GLU A 42 -10.64 5.85 -1.51
C GLU A 42 -10.00 6.48 -2.74
N TYR A 43 -9.73 5.66 -3.75
CA TYR A 43 -9.28 6.08 -5.07
C TYR A 43 -10.11 5.35 -6.14
N ILE A 44 -10.41 6.04 -7.24
CA ILE A 44 -10.89 5.39 -8.46
C ILE A 44 -9.67 4.95 -9.27
N ASP A 45 -9.60 3.66 -9.61
CA ASP A 45 -8.48 3.07 -10.33
C ASP A 45 -8.72 3.14 -11.85
N PHE A 46 -7.93 3.99 -12.51
CA PHE A 46 -7.85 4.12 -13.97
C PHE A 46 -6.43 3.82 -14.50
N ALA A 47 -5.57 3.20 -13.68
CA ALA A 47 -4.18 2.93 -14.01
C ALA A 47 -4.00 1.87 -15.10
#